data_AF-A0A524HG10-F1
#
_entry.id   AF-A0A524HG10-F1
#
_cell.length_a   1.000
_cell.length_b   1.000
_cell.length_c   1.000
_cell.angle_alpha   90.00
_cell.angle_beta   90.00
_cell.angle_gamma   90.00
#
_symmetry.space_group_name_H-M   'P 1'
#
loop_
_entity.id
_entity.type
_entity.pdbx_description
1 polymer ?
#
loop_
_entity_poly.entity_id
_entity_poly.type
_entity_poly.pdbx_seq_one_letter_code
_entity_poly.pdbx_strand_id
1 'polypeptide(L)'
;MRRFIAFVTIFSLSLVVAAQAASTAASVTHSEFQAVNAAGEQTYNRTDKVILEGILLHNPAEMLDPTPDDTITQTFEISGQWQFYFQGEGNDHAGTMVWLGQLYNNLPWVSPDGGYTNEEFSAELNRLNAAKFSSGDRIRVTGYFLSYKGKLNINEQHNKNPEYDFTVELIERGVGLPRPEVVALDELQDESDGFIFDPDRQRGCEHYQGCLVKTGQVYFVDAKDWAPNAELIVTDGNKTFPVKLGRGNGIYAGSNNLTEPFDITGIMDQESTDLTGGYRLYVTNYDGNGSVLACREHRLADKPGDINLNGAVDFDDFAKLAEDWLK
;
A
#
# COMPACT_ATOMS: atom_id res chain seq x y z
N MET A 1 -72.44 47.10 -9.05
CA MET A 1 -71.66 46.32 -10.03
C MET A 1 -70.19 46.40 -9.63
N ARG A 2 -69.60 45.24 -9.28
CA ARG A 2 -68.26 45.09 -8.69
C ARG A 2 -67.17 45.32 -9.73
N ARG A 3 -66.13 46.10 -9.39
CA ARG A 3 -64.87 46.19 -10.15
C ARG A 3 -63.94 45.08 -9.67
N PHE A 4 -63.52 44.21 -10.59
CA PHE A 4 -62.48 43.21 -10.38
C PHE A 4 -61.11 43.88 -10.56
N ILE A 5 -60.27 43.84 -9.52
CA ILE A 5 -58.84 44.14 -9.61
C ILE A 5 -58.12 42.79 -9.63
N ALA A 6 -57.49 42.45 -10.75
CA ALA A 6 -56.64 41.28 -10.87
C ALA A 6 -55.25 41.63 -10.33
N PHE A 7 -54.86 41.02 -9.21
CA PHE A 7 -53.48 41.01 -8.74
C PHE A 7 -52.71 39.96 -9.54
N VAL A 8 -51.71 40.39 -10.30
CA VAL A 8 -50.70 39.52 -10.91
C VAL A 8 -49.58 39.37 -9.89
N THR A 9 -49.51 38.21 -9.24
CA THR A 9 -48.39 37.84 -8.37
C THR A 9 -47.32 37.16 -9.23
N ILE A 10 -46.20 37.83 -9.47
CA ILE A 10 -45.03 37.24 -10.12
C ILE A 10 -44.27 36.45 -9.05
N PHE A 11 -44.37 35.11 -9.09
CA PHE A 11 -43.48 34.23 -8.33
C PHE A 11 -42.10 34.23 -9.01
N SER A 12 -41.13 34.92 -8.42
CA SER A 12 -39.73 34.78 -8.80
C SER A 12 -39.19 33.52 -8.12
N LEU A 13 -39.04 32.44 -8.88
CA LEU A 13 -38.40 31.22 -8.42
C LEU A 13 -36.88 31.47 -8.41
N SER A 14 -36.36 31.93 -7.26
CA SER A 14 -34.92 32.01 -7.05
C SER A 14 -34.37 30.58 -6.92
N LEU A 15 -33.77 30.05 -7.99
CA LEU A 15 -32.88 28.90 -7.93
C LEU A 15 -31.70 29.27 -7.03
N VAL A 16 -31.73 28.81 -5.77
CA VAL A 16 -30.54 28.74 -4.94
C VAL A 16 -29.75 27.54 -5.46
N VAL A 17 -28.86 27.77 -6.43
CA VAL A 17 -27.77 26.83 -6.68
C VAL A 17 -26.84 26.97 -5.48
N ALA A 18 -26.91 26.02 -4.55
CA ALA A 18 -25.87 25.86 -3.55
C ALA A 18 -24.58 25.53 -4.31
N ALA A 19 -23.71 26.51 -4.48
CA ALA A 19 -22.36 26.25 -4.95
C ALA A 19 -21.68 25.38 -3.89
N GLN A 20 -21.58 24.07 -4.17
CA GLN A 20 -20.71 23.20 -3.39
C GLN A 20 -19.28 23.71 -3.61
N ALA A 21 -18.59 24.02 -2.52
CA ALA A 21 -17.18 24.39 -2.60
C ALA A 21 -16.41 23.20 -3.21
N ALA A 22 -15.50 23.48 -4.14
CA ALA A 22 -14.64 22.44 -4.70
C ALA A 22 -13.81 21.79 -3.58
N SER A 23 -13.59 20.48 -3.68
CA SER A 23 -12.72 19.74 -2.75
C SER A 23 -11.33 20.38 -2.71
N THR A 24 -10.79 20.56 -1.52
CA THR A 24 -9.42 21.06 -1.32
C THR A 24 -8.39 19.95 -1.58
N ALA A 25 -7.27 20.30 -2.20
CA ALA A 25 -6.16 19.39 -2.44
C ALA A 25 -4.82 20.08 -2.14
N ALA A 26 -3.86 19.34 -1.58
CA ALA A 26 -2.51 19.86 -1.32
C ALA A 26 -1.45 18.78 -1.51
N SER A 27 -0.28 19.20 -2.00
CA SER A 27 0.94 18.42 -1.88
C SER A 27 1.37 18.35 -0.43
N VAL A 28 1.63 17.13 0.04
CA VAL A 28 2.06 16.85 1.42
C VAL A 28 3.17 15.81 1.41
N THR A 29 3.93 15.77 2.50
CA THR A 29 4.90 14.71 2.75
C THR A 29 4.21 13.47 3.29
N HIS A 30 4.79 12.29 3.06
CA HIS A 30 4.35 11.05 3.67
C HIS A 30 4.39 11.16 5.20
N SER A 31 5.45 11.76 5.77
CA SER A 31 5.57 11.93 7.22
C SER A 31 4.47 12.83 7.81
N GLU A 32 4.11 13.94 7.15
CA GLU A 32 2.96 14.75 7.58
C GLU A 32 1.63 13.99 7.47
N PHE A 33 1.46 13.21 6.39
CA PHE A 33 0.22 12.49 6.12
C PHE A 33 0.01 11.30 7.07
N GLN A 34 1.08 10.62 7.47
CA GLN A 34 1.04 9.49 8.39
C GLN A 34 1.19 9.89 9.87
N ALA A 35 1.10 11.18 10.21
CA ALA A 35 1.23 11.64 11.58
C ALA A 35 0.08 11.12 12.47
N VAL A 36 0.42 10.57 13.63
CA VAL A 36 -0.53 10.02 14.62
C VAL A 36 -0.41 10.70 15.98
N ASN A 37 -1.43 10.57 16.82
CA ASN A 37 -1.40 11.01 18.21
C ASN A 37 -0.91 9.87 19.14
N ALA A 38 -0.83 10.15 20.45
CA ALA A 38 -0.39 9.16 21.44
C ALA A 38 -1.27 7.90 21.55
N ALA A 39 -2.47 7.91 20.98
CA ALA A 39 -3.37 6.76 20.89
C ALA A 39 -3.28 6.02 19.53
N GLY A 40 -2.36 6.43 18.64
CA GLY A 40 -2.22 5.87 17.29
C GLY A 40 -3.27 6.38 16.29
N GLU A 41 -4.08 7.38 16.64
CA GLU A 41 -5.08 7.93 15.73
C GLU A 41 -4.44 8.96 14.79
N GLN A 42 -4.81 8.92 13.51
CA GLN A 42 -4.34 9.87 12.50
C GLN A 42 -4.68 11.32 12.87
N THR A 43 -3.79 12.26 12.55
CA THR A 43 -3.93 13.68 12.91
C THR A 43 -4.07 14.61 11.70
N TYR A 44 -3.91 14.09 10.48
CA TYR A 44 -4.00 14.88 9.26
C TYR A 44 -5.44 15.31 8.95
N ASN A 45 -5.68 16.62 8.87
CA ASN A 45 -7.03 17.18 8.62
C ASN A 45 -7.01 18.47 7.77
N ARG A 46 -5.94 18.69 7.00
CA ARG A 46 -5.71 19.98 6.31
C ARG A 46 -6.49 20.14 5.00
N THR A 47 -6.78 19.04 4.30
CA THR A 47 -7.47 19.04 3.01
C THR A 47 -8.34 17.80 2.84
N ASP A 48 -9.20 17.82 1.82
CA ASP A 48 -10.06 16.68 1.45
C ASP A 48 -9.29 15.64 0.61
N LYS A 49 -8.38 16.10 -0.25
CA LYS A 49 -7.50 15.28 -1.08
C LYS A 49 -6.03 15.58 -0.77
N VAL A 50 -5.17 14.60 -0.97
CA VAL A 50 -3.71 14.73 -0.87
C VAL A 50 -3.05 14.45 -2.20
N ILE A 51 -1.88 15.06 -2.42
CA ILE A 51 -0.96 14.77 -3.52
C ILE A 51 0.36 14.34 -2.88
N LEU A 52 0.76 13.08 -3.10
CA LEU A 52 1.97 12.48 -2.53
C LEU A 52 2.86 11.95 -3.65
N GLU A 53 4.17 12.08 -3.49
CA GLU A 53 5.18 11.54 -4.41
C GLU A 53 6.13 10.61 -3.67
N GLY A 54 6.50 9.51 -4.32
CA GLY A 54 7.42 8.55 -3.73
C GLY A 54 7.75 7.40 -4.66
N ILE A 55 8.58 6.48 -4.17
CA ILE A 55 9.01 5.29 -4.90
C ILE A 55 8.06 4.14 -4.64
N LEU A 56 7.53 3.53 -5.70
CA LEU A 56 6.69 2.34 -5.60
C LEU A 56 7.50 1.14 -5.08
N LEU A 57 7.04 0.52 -4.00
CA LEU A 57 7.79 -0.55 -3.33
C LEU A 57 7.60 -1.94 -3.95
N HIS A 58 6.47 -2.19 -4.60
CA HIS A 58 6.15 -3.51 -5.17
C HIS A 58 5.12 -3.40 -6.30
N ASN A 59 4.94 -4.48 -7.07
CA ASN A 59 3.85 -4.53 -8.02
C ASN A 59 2.53 -4.80 -7.26
N PRO A 60 1.41 -4.10 -7.56
CA PRO A 60 0.17 -4.29 -6.82
C PRO A 60 -0.37 -5.74 -6.82
N ALA A 61 -0.14 -6.47 -7.92
CA ALA A 61 -0.56 -7.85 -8.09
C ALA A 61 0.15 -8.84 -7.14
N GLU A 62 1.24 -8.44 -6.50
CA GLU A 62 2.01 -9.28 -5.58
C GLU A 62 1.44 -9.27 -4.16
N MET A 63 0.44 -8.43 -3.85
CA MET A 63 -0.06 -8.24 -2.48
C MET A 63 -1.47 -8.80 -2.27
N LEU A 64 -2.48 -8.26 -2.95
CA LEU A 64 -3.90 -8.65 -2.77
C LEU A 64 -4.47 -9.29 -4.04
N ASP A 65 -5.63 -9.95 -3.92
CA ASP A 65 -6.32 -10.59 -5.05
C ASP A 65 -7.20 -9.59 -5.81
N PRO A 66 -6.85 -9.16 -7.03
CA PRO A 66 -7.70 -8.24 -7.78
C PRO A 66 -8.85 -8.95 -8.50
N THR A 67 -9.07 -10.25 -8.34
CA THR A 67 -10.10 -10.99 -9.05
C THR A 67 -11.49 -10.52 -8.59
N PRO A 68 -12.31 -9.92 -9.48
CA PRO A 68 -13.62 -9.45 -9.08
C PRO A 68 -14.63 -10.60 -8.95
N ASP A 69 -15.48 -10.51 -7.94
CA ASP A 69 -16.65 -11.36 -7.73
C ASP A 69 -17.71 -10.57 -6.95
N ASP A 70 -18.66 -9.97 -7.67
CA ASP A 70 -19.79 -9.21 -7.14
C ASP A 70 -20.96 -10.09 -6.65
N THR A 71 -20.80 -11.42 -6.62
CA THR A 71 -21.81 -12.35 -6.12
C THR A 71 -21.69 -12.59 -4.61
N ILE A 72 -20.60 -12.14 -3.98
CA ILE A 72 -20.40 -12.22 -2.54
C ILE A 72 -21.42 -11.33 -1.83
N THR A 73 -22.19 -11.91 -0.91
CA THR A 73 -23.25 -11.21 -0.15
C THR A 73 -23.01 -11.18 1.35
N GLN A 74 -21.90 -11.77 1.82
CA GLN A 74 -21.58 -11.80 3.24
C GLN A 74 -21.10 -10.42 3.70
N THR A 75 -21.71 -9.93 4.78
CA THR A 75 -21.35 -8.63 5.37
C THR A 75 -19.87 -8.61 5.77
N PHE A 76 -19.19 -7.50 5.47
CA PHE A 76 -17.75 -7.30 5.68
C PHE A 76 -16.81 -8.12 4.79
N GLU A 77 -17.32 -9.02 3.95
CA GLU A 77 -16.49 -9.63 2.92
C GLU A 77 -16.35 -8.68 1.73
N ILE A 78 -15.09 -8.33 1.46
CA ILE A 78 -14.65 -7.55 0.31
C ILE A 78 -14.13 -8.54 -0.72
N SER A 79 -14.49 -8.33 -1.99
CA SER A 79 -14.09 -9.21 -3.10
C SER A 79 -12.72 -8.77 -3.65
N GLY A 80 -12.62 -8.54 -4.97
CA GLY A 80 -11.41 -8.04 -5.62
C GLY A 80 -10.81 -6.85 -4.88
N GLN A 81 -9.52 -6.93 -4.60
CA GLN A 81 -8.74 -5.95 -3.85
C GLN A 81 -7.43 -5.67 -4.55
N TRP A 82 -7.05 -4.41 -4.55
CA TRP A 82 -5.83 -3.93 -5.18
C TRP A 82 -5.17 -2.93 -4.25
N GLN A 83 -3.86 -3.10 -4.05
CA GLN A 83 -3.11 -2.29 -3.09
C GLN A 83 -1.66 -2.14 -3.51
N PHE A 84 -1.08 -0.99 -3.22
CA PHE A 84 0.36 -0.85 -3.20
C PHE A 84 0.86 0.11 -2.12
N TYR A 85 2.15 0.00 -1.82
CA TYR A 85 2.90 0.96 -1.01
C TYR A 85 3.87 1.76 -1.86
N PHE A 86 4.00 3.04 -1.52
CA PHE A 86 5.05 3.91 -2.04
C PHE A 86 5.65 4.74 -0.90
N GLN A 87 6.96 4.95 -0.97
CA GLN A 87 7.75 5.54 0.11
C GLN A 87 8.29 6.91 -0.29
N GLY A 88 8.24 7.86 0.64
CA GLY A 88 8.85 9.17 0.48
C GLY A 88 10.37 9.09 0.32
N GLU A 89 10.95 10.18 -0.18
CA GLU A 89 12.38 10.27 -0.47
C GLU A 89 13.09 11.32 0.40
N GLY A 90 14.40 11.14 0.59
CA GLY A 90 15.22 12.09 1.33
C GLY A 90 14.79 12.19 2.80
N ASN A 91 14.31 13.36 3.21
CA ASN A 91 13.87 13.60 4.60
C ASN A 91 12.40 13.22 4.85
N ASP A 92 11.66 12.83 3.81
CA ASP A 92 10.28 12.36 3.93
C ASP A 92 10.26 10.86 4.29
N HIS A 93 10.50 10.58 5.57
CA HIS A 93 10.65 9.23 6.09
C HIS A 93 9.30 8.67 6.55
N ALA A 94 8.55 8.15 5.58
CA ALA A 94 7.35 7.35 5.77
C ALA A 94 6.95 6.73 4.43
N GLY A 95 6.01 5.78 4.46
CA GLY A 95 5.32 5.31 3.26
C GLY A 95 3.82 5.38 3.39
N THR A 96 3.14 5.38 2.25
CA THR A 96 1.68 5.44 2.20
C THR A 96 1.13 4.30 1.38
N MET A 97 0.03 3.75 1.87
CA MET A 97 -0.73 2.73 1.18
C MET A 97 -1.80 3.38 0.29
N VAL A 98 -1.95 2.85 -0.91
CA VAL A 98 -3.08 3.14 -1.80
C VAL A 98 -3.88 1.87 -1.93
N TRP A 99 -5.19 1.95 -1.76
CA TRP A 99 -6.06 0.77 -1.75
C TRP A 99 -7.37 1.01 -2.49
N LEU A 100 -7.80 -0.03 -3.20
CA LEU A 100 -9.08 -0.13 -3.87
C LEU A 100 -9.69 -1.50 -3.55
N GLY A 101 -10.96 -1.52 -3.14
CA GLY A 101 -11.73 -2.73 -2.97
C GLY A 101 -13.00 -2.74 -3.82
N GLN A 102 -13.39 -3.91 -4.27
CA GLN A 102 -14.71 -4.18 -4.81
C GLN A 102 -15.71 -4.42 -3.66
N LEU A 103 -16.99 -4.21 -3.90
CA LEU A 103 -18.08 -4.53 -2.97
C LEU A 103 -18.13 -3.73 -1.66
N TYR A 104 -17.94 -2.41 -1.75
CA TYR A 104 -18.26 -1.52 -0.62
C TYR A 104 -19.69 -1.65 -0.12
N ASN A 105 -20.64 -2.03 -0.99
CA ASN A 105 -22.05 -2.26 -0.65
C ASN A 105 -22.30 -3.46 0.28
N ASN A 106 -21.30 -4.30 0.57
CA ASN A 106 -21.37 -5.30 1.65
C ASN A 106 -21.11 -4.71 3.05
N LEU A 107 -20.83 -3.40 3.13
CA LEU A 107 -20.72 -2.66 4.38
C LEU A 107 -22.10 -2.08 4.77
N PRO A 108 -22.54 -2.21 6.04
CA PRO A 108 -23.88 -1.77 6.47
C PRO A 108 -24.18 -0.27 6.27
N TRP A 109 -23.16 0.56 6.07
CA TRP A 109 -23.25 2.01 5.92
C TRP A 109 -23.08 2.50 4.48
N VAL A 110 -22.93 1.59 3.51
CA VAL A 110 -22.84 1.91 2.09
C VAL A 110 -24.16 1.51 1.42
N SER A 111 -24.59 2.29 0.43
CA SER A 111 -25.80 1.98 -0.33
C SER A 111 -25.67 0.62 -1.05
N PRO A 112 -26.74 -0.18 -1.21
CA PRO A 112 -26.69 -1.45 -1.93
C PRO A 112 -26.16 -1.38 -3.37
N ASP A 113 -26.26 -0.21 -4.02
CA ASP A 113 -25.74 0.09 -5.36
C ASP A 113 -24.38 0.81 -5.35
N GLY A 114 -23.79 1.03 -4.18
CA GLY A 114 -22.54 1.79 -3.99
C GLY A 114 -21.25 1.01 -4.27
N GLY A 115 -21.34 -0.30 -4.54
CA GLY A 115 -20.20 -1.15 -4.88
C GLY A 115 -20.01 -1.30 -6.39
N TYR A 116 -18.77 -1.55 -6.81
CA TYR A 116 -18.44 -1.86 -8.21
C TYR A 116 -19.01 -3.23 -8.62
N THR A 117 -19.61 -3.32 -9.82
CA THR A 117 -19.80 -4.64 -10.49
C THR A 117 -18.47 -5.21 -10.96
N ASN A 118 -18.44 -6.47 -11.41
CA ASN A 118 -17.23 -7.08 -11.95
C ASN A 118 -16.65 -6.29 -13.14
N GLU A 119 -17.51 -5.84 -14.05
CA GLU A 119 -17.12 -5.05 -15.22
C GLU A 119 -16.60 -3.67 -14.83
N GLU A 120 -17.28 -2.99 -13.89
CA GLU A 120 -16.85 -1.67 -13.41
C GLU A 120 -15.50 -1.77 -12.69
N PHE A 121 -15.31 -2.75 -11.80
CA PHE A 121 -14.05 -2.95 -11.09
C PHE A 121 -12.91 -3.28 -12.06
N SER A 122 -13.16 -4.13 -13.06
CA SER A 122 -12.18 -4.45 -14.10
C SER A 122 -11.79 -3.22 -14.93
N ALA A 123 -12.76 -2.37 -15.27
CA ALA A 123 -12.49 -1.11 -15.97
C ALA A 123 -11.65 -0.15 -15.09
N GLU A 124 -11.93 -0.12 -13.80
CA GLU A 124 -11.23 0.71 -12.83
C GLU A 124 -9.77 0.26 -12.63
N LEU A 125 -9.54 -1.05 -12.51
CA LEU A 125 -8.18 -1.60 -12.52
C LEU A 125 -7.44 -1.27 -13.82
N ASN A 126 -8.11 -1.34 -14.98
CA ASN A 126 -7.48 -0.96 -16.25
C ASN A 126 -7.10 0.53 -16.28
N ARG A 127 -7.94 1.42 -15.73
CA ARG A 127 -7.68 2.85 -15.59
C ARG A 127 -6.45 3.10 -14.72
N LEU A 128 -6.40 2.51 -13.53
CA LEU A 128 -5.31 2.68 -12.57
C LEU A 128 -3.97 2.14 -13.09
N ASN A 129 -4.00 0.99 -13.78
CA ASN A 129 -2.79 0.36 -14.32
C ASN A 129 -2.37 0.92 -15.69
N ALA A 130 -3.11 1.88 -16.27
CA ALA A 130 -2.82 2.42 -17.60
C ALA A 130 -1.44 3.09 -17.71
N ALA A 131 -0.94 3.67 -16.62
CA ALA A 131 0.39 4.28 -16.55
C ALA A 131 1.54 3.24 -16.61
N LYS A 132 1.25 1.95 -16.37
CA LYS A 132 2.23 0.86 -16.36
C LYS A 132 3.44 1.18 -15.49
N PHE A 133 3.19 1.67 -14.28
CA PHE A 133 4.23 1.82 -13.27
C PHE A 133 4.66 0.44 -12.77
N SER A 134 5.88 0.33 -12.27
CA SER A 134 6.42 -0.89 -11.66
C SER A 134 7.28 -0.56 -10.44
N SER A 135 7.65 -1.58 -9.67
CA SER A 135 8.46 -1.41 -8.46
C SER A 135 9.76 -0.67 -8.79
N GLY A 136 10.11 0.33 -7.98
CA GLY A 136 11.25 1.22 -8.21
C GLY A 136 10.97 2.44 -9.11
N ASP A 137 9.76 2.57 -9.67
CA ASP A 137 9.35 3.79 -10.33
C ASP A 137 9.00 4.87 -9.30
N ARG A 138 9.29 6.14 -9.62
CA ARG A 138 8.74 7.29 -8.90
C ARG A 138 7.36 7.61 -9.44
N ILE A 139 6.39 7.67 -8.56
CA ILE A 139 5.00 7.97 -8.88
C ILE A 139 4.48 9.16 -8.08
N ARG A 140 3.41 9.77 -8.58
CA ARG A 140 2.57 10.72 -7.85
C ARG A 140 1.17 10.15 -7.72
N VAL A 141 0.60 10.22 -6.52
CA VAL A 141 -0.78 9.80 -6.26
C VAL A 141 -1.58 11.01 -5.80
N THR A 142 -2.73 11.25 -6.42
CA THR A 142 -3.70 12.25 -5.97
C THR A 142 -5.02 11.57 -5.62
N GLY A 143 -5.55 11.77 -4.41
CA GLY A 143 -6.82 11.13 -4.03
C GLY A 143 -7.37 11.57 -2.69
N TYR A 144 -8.59 11.12 -2.39
CA TYR A 144 -9.14 11.14 -1.04
C TYR A 144 -8.46 10.09 -0.16
N PHE A 145 -8.83 10.06 1.12
CA PHE A 145 -8.24 9.13 2.08
C PHE A 145 -9.20 8.75 3.20
N LEU A 146 -8.97 7.59 3.82
CA LEU A 146 -9.59 7.17 5.08
C LEU A 146 -8.59 6.43 5.95
N SER A 147 -8.76 6.57 7.27
CA SER A 147 -8.03 5.79 8.23
C SER A 147 -8.57 4.37 8.30
N TYR A 148 -7.69 3.38 8.31
CA TYR A 148 -8.05 2.00 8.56
C TYR A 148 -6.94 1.33 9.36
N LYS A 149 -7.30 0.85 10.56
CA LYS A 149 -6.47 -0.05 11.39
C LYS A 149 -5.00 0.40 11.58
N GLY A 150 -4.80 1.68 11.93
CA GLY A 150 -3.49 2.25 12.26
C GLY A 150 -2.82 3.03 11.13
N LYS A 151 -3.44 3.10 9.93
CA LYS A 151 -2.88 3.85 8.79
C LYS A 151 -3.88 4.77 8.14
N LEU A 152 -3.39 5.88 7.61
CA LEU A 152 -4.15 6.75 6.72
C LEU A 152 -3.84 6.36 5.27
N ASN A 153 -4.86 5.89 4.55
CA ASN A 153 -4.68 5.30 3.22
C ASN A 153 -5.35 6.16 2.17
N ILE A 154 -4.72 6.31 1.00
CA ILE A 154 -5.38 6.91 -0.17
C ILE A 154 -6.37 5.87 -0.71
N ASN A 155 -7.63 6.26 -0.83
CA ASN A 155 -8.72 5.44 -1.38
C ASN A 155 -9.91 6.32 -1.78
N GLU A 156 -10.98 5.69 -2.24
CA GLU A 156 -12.18 6.35 -2.76
C GLU A 156 -13.27 6.59 -1.69
N GLN A 157 -12.92 6.47 -0.41
CA GLN A 157 -13.83 6.61 0.73
C GLN A 157 -15.11 5.74 0.65
N HIS A 158 -15.00 4.54 0.10
CA HIS A 158 -16.12 3.64 -0.17
C HIS A 158 -17.16 4.19 -1.17
N ASN A 159 -16.75 5.06 -2.10
CA ASN A 159 -17.62 5.70 -3.07
C ASN A 159 -17.08 5.55 -4.50
N LYS A 160 -17.82 4.82 -5.34
CA LYS A 160 -17.47 4.58 -6.74
C LYS A 160 -17.79 5.72 -7.73
N ASN A 161 -18.23 6.89 -7.24
CA ASN A 161 -18.45 8.05 -8.09
C ASN A 161 -17.08 8.54 -8.63
N PRO A 162 -16.93 8.79 -9.94
CA PRO A 162 -15.68 9.27 -10.54
C PRO A 162 -15.04 10.52 -9.90
N GLU A 163 -15.78 11.31 -9.12
CA GLU A 163 -15.21 12.42 -8.33
C GLU A 163 -14.26 11.95 -7.21
N TYR A 164 -14.46 10.72 -6.71
CA TYR A 164 -13.70 10.07 -5.64
C TYR A 164 -12.50 9.26 -6.15
N ASP A 165 -12.43 9.02 -7.46
CA ASP A 165 -11.28 8.40 -8.12
C ASP A 165 -9.97 9.04 -7.65
N PHE A 166 -9.01 8.19 -7.28
CA PHE A 166 -7.62 8.61 -7.19
C PHE A 166 -6.92 8.44 -8.54
N THR A 167 -5.84 9.20 -8.74
CA THR A 167 -4.98 9.10 -9.92
C THR A 167 -3.59 8.64 -9.51
N VAL A 168 -2.96 7.84 -10.36
CA VAL A 168 -1.55 7.47 -10.24
C VAL A 168 -0.83 7.94 -11.50
N GLU A 169 0.10 8.86 -11.34
CA GLU A 169 0.95 9.37 -12.41
C GLU A 169 2.34 8.78 -12.27
N LEU A 170 2.88 8.26 -13.38
CA LEU A 170 4.29 7.88 -13.45
C LEU A 170 5.13 9.14 -13.67
N ILE A 171 6.03 9.44 -12.73
CA ILE A 171 6.90 10.61 -12.79
C ILE A 171 8.25 10.24 -13.41
N GLU A 172 8.86 9.16 -12.95
CA GLU A 172 10.16 8.69 -13.45
C GLU A 172 10.26 7.17 -13.35
N ARG A 173 10.79 6.52 -14.40
CA ARG A 173 10.97 5.06 -14.44
C ARG A 173 12.30 4.65 -13.83
N GLY A 174 12.32 3.49 -13.17
CA GLY A 174 13.56 2.80 -12.82
C GLY A 174 14.50 3.64 -11.94
N VAL A 175 13.95 4.45 -11.04
CA VAL A 175 14.74 5.15 -10.01
C VAL A 175 15.44 4.14 -9.09
N GLY A 176 14.81 2.98 -8.94
CA GLY A 176 15.26 1.88 -8.08
C GLY A 176 14.57 1.94 -6.73
N LEU A 177 14.46 0.80 -6.05
CA LEU A 177 13.91 0.77 -4.69
C LEU A 177 14.77 1.59 -3.73
N PRO A 178 14.16 2.20 -2.70
CA PRO A 178 14.92 2.70 -1.57
C PRO A 178 15.79 1.59 -1.01
N ARG A 179 17.03 1.91 -0.64
CA ARG A 179 17.88 0.94 0.06
C ARG A 179 17.17 0.55 1.36
N PRO A 180 16.88 -0.75 1.60
CA PRO A 180 16.24 -1.16 2.85
C PRO A 180 17.06 -0.73 4.06
N GLU A 181 16.40 -0.10 5.02
CA GLU A 181 17.03 0.26 6.29
C GLU A 181 17.21 -0.99 7.14
N VAL A 182 18.41 -1.18 7.67
CA VAL A 182 18.69 -2.34 8.52
C VAL A 182 18.16 -2.05 9.92
N VAL A 183 17.25 -2.88 10.39
CA VAL A 183 16.60 -2.74 11.69
C VAL A 183 16.61 -4.06 12.45
N ALA A 184 17.10 -4.03 13.69
CA ALA A 184 17.05 -5.17 14.60
C ALA A 184 15.70 -5.25 15.32
N LEU A 185 15.30 -6.45 15.76
CA LEU A 185 14.05 -6.60 16.55
C LEU A 185 14.10 -5.80 17.86
N ASP A 186 15.28 -5.58 18.43
CA ASP A 186 15.48 -4.71 19.60
C ASP A 186 15.14 -3.23 19.38
N GLU A 187 15.13 -2.78 18.12
CA GLU A 187 14.72 -1.40 17.79
C GLU A 187 13.21 -1.28 17.60
N LEU A 188 12.53 -2.41 17.36
CA LEU A 188 11.10 -2.51 17.08
C LEU A 188 10.28 -2.90 18.30
N GLN A 189 10.88 -3.65 19.23
CA GLN A 189 10.23 -4.21 20.41
C GLN A 189 11.02 -3.95 21.69
N ASP A 190 10.34 -3.87 22.83
CA ASP A 190 10.93 -3.71 24.16
C ASP A 190 11.44 -5.05 24.74
N GLU A 191 11.93 -5.05 25.98
CA GLU A 191 12.46 -6.24 26.66
C GLU A 191 11.40 -7.34 26.91
N SER A 192 10.12 -7.01 26.82
CA SER A 192 8.99 -7.94 27.00
C SER A 192 8.41 -8.45 25.68
N ASP A 193 9.13 -8.25 24.56
CA ASP A 193 8.68 -8.56 23.20
C ASP A 193 7.45 -7.72 22.75
N GLY A 194 7.17 -6.61 23.45
CA GLY A 194 6.10 -5.68 23.12
C GLY A 194 6.54 -4.64 22.09
N PHE A 195 5.66 -4.24 21.16
CA PHE A 195 6.00 -3.23 20.15
C PHE A 195 6.36 -1.87 20.78
N ILE A 196 7.45 -1.27 20.31
CA ILE A 196 7.79 0.11 20.63
C ILE A 196 6.96 1.01 19.72
N PHE A 197 5.94 1.65 20.30
CA PHE A 197 5.17 2.71 19.67
C PHE A 197 5.75 4.09 20.04
N ASP A 198 5.91 4.95 19.03
CA ASP A 198 6.34 6.33 19.22
C ASP A 198 5.52 7.27 18.31
N PRO A 199 4.60 8.07 18.87
CA PRO A 199 3.75 8.95 18.07
C PRO A 199 4.52 10.09 17.39
N ASP A 200 5.72 10.42 17.87
CA ASP A 200 6.60 11.40 17.22
C ASP A 200 7.37 10.80 16.03
N ARG A 201 7.18 9.49 15.78
CA ARG A 201 7.79 8.71 14.69
C ARG A 201 9.32 8.82 14.66
N GLN A 202 9.98 8.90 15.81
CA GLN A 202 11.44 9.01 15.91
C GLN A 202 12.14 7.66 16.17
N ARG A 203 11.38 6.64 16.59
CA ARG A 203 11.88 5.27 16.85
C ARG A 203 10.75 4.25 16.78
N GLY A 204 11.10 2.98 16.95
CA GLY A 204 10.11 1.90 17.03
C GLY A 204 9.45 1.59 15.69
N CYS A 205 8.37 0.82 15.73
CA CYS A 205 7.69 0.38 14.52
C CYS A 205 7.06 1.53 13.73
N GLU A 206 6.59 2.56 14.43
CA GLU A 206 5.92 3.72 13.82
C GLU A 206 6.87 4.55 12.95
N HIS A 207 8.14 4.69 13.35
CA HIS A 207 9.16 5.35 12.53
C HIS A 207 9.28 4.72 11.14
N TYR A 208 9.28 3.39 11.07
CA TYR A 208 9.46 2.64 9.83
C TYR A 208 8.14 2.38 9.07
N GLN A 209 6.99 2.74 9.61
CA GLN A 209 5.69 2.34 9.07
C GLN A 209 5.51 2.81 7.61
N GLY A 210 5.28 1.85 6.70
CA GLY A 210 5.18 2.05 5.26
C GLY A 210 6.51 2.03 4.49
N CYS A 211 7.65 1.93 5.19
CA CYS A 211 8.98 1.92 4.61
C CYS A 211 9.51 0.49 4.35
N LEU A 212 10.44 0.38 3.41
CA LEU A 212 11.18 -0.85 3.14
C LEU A 212 12.31 -1.03 4.17
N VAL A 213 12.24 -2.12 4.93
CA VAL A 213 13.22 -2.44 5.98
C VAL A 213 13.79 -3.83 5.80
N LYS A 214 14.97 -4.06 6.40
CA LYS A 214 15.65 -5.35 6.44
C LYS A 214 15.97 -5.73 7.88
N THR A 215 15.47 -6.89 8.30
CA THR A 215 15.84 -7.52 9.58
C THR A 215 16.72 -8.73 9.29
N GLY A 216 17.89 -8.80 9.91
CA GLY A 216 18.88 -9.83 9.62
C GLY A 216 18.92 -10.94 10.65
N GLN A 217 19.53 -12.07 10.26
CA GLN A 217 19.87 -13.18 11.16
C GLN A 217 18.67 -13.79 11.91
N VAL A 218 17.55 -13.93 11.22
CA VAL A 218 16.33 -14.52 11.77
C VAL A 218 16.09 -15.94 11.26
N TYR A 219 15.14 -16.60 11.92
CA TYR A 219 14.69 -17.95 11.69
C TYR A 219 13.16 -17.95 11.73
N PHE A 220 12.50 -18.86 11.02
CA PHE A 220 11.06 -19.05 11.25
C PHE A 220 10.84 -19.80 12.55
N VAL A 221 9.90 -19.34 13.37
CA VAL A 221 9.45 -20.12 14.55
C VAL A 221 8.81 -21.43 14.08
N ASP A 222 7.98 -21.35 13.04
CA ASP A 222 7.40 -22.49 12.32
C ASP A 222 7.08 -22.06 10.89
N ALA A 223 7.56 -22.83 9.90
CA ALA A 223 7.36 -22.55 8.48
C ALA A 223 6.36 -23.50 7.80
N LYS A 224 5.65 -24.35 8.56
CA LYS A 224 4.74 -25.36 7.99
C LYS A 224 3.62 -24.76 7.14
N ASP A 225 3.21 -23.53 7.45
CA ASP A 225 2.11 -22.83 6.80
C ASP A 225 2.59 -21.93 5.64
N TRP A 226 3.83 -22.09 5.19
CA TRP A 226 4.37 -21.33 4.06
C TRP A 226 3.51 -21.49 2.80
N ALA A 227 2.89 -20.39 2.39
CA ALA A 227 2.04 -20.29 1.22
C ALA A 227 1.79 -18.81 0.88
N PRO A 228 1.22 -18.49 -0.29
CA PRO A 228 0.69 -17.16 -0.55
C PRO A 228 -0.26 -16.69 0.55
N ASN A 229 -0.14 -15.42 0.96
CA ASN A 229 -0.94 -14.81 2.03
C ASN A 229 -0.72 -15.41 3.43
N ALA A 230 0.27 -16.27 3.63
CA ALA A 230 0.55 -16.87 4.94
C ALA A 230 0.95 -15.81 5.98
N GLU A 231 0.57 -16.07 7.23
CA GLU A 231 1.03 -15.33 8.39
C GLU A 231 1.99 -16.22 9.17
N LEU A 232 3.23 -15.76 9.27
CA LEU A 232 4.34 -16.48 9.86
C LEU A 232 4.95 -15.63 10.98
N ILE A 233 5.82 -16.23 11.77
CA ILE A 233 6.56 -15.55 12.83
C ILE A 233 8.04 -15.85 12.64
N VAL A 234 8.86 -14.80 12.67
CA VAL A 234 10.32 -14.92 12.70
C VAL A 234 10.86 -14.64 14.09
N THR A 235 12.04 -15.17 14.39
CA THR A 235 12.75 -14.93 15.65
C THR A 235 14.24 -14.77 15.42
N ASP A 236 14.90 -13.94 16.24
CA ASP A 236 16.36 -13.86 16.35
C ASP A 236 16.93 -14.74 17.49
N GLY A 237 16.07 -15.55 18.13
CA GLY A 237 16.38 -16.37 19.30
C GLY A 237 15.99 -15.72 20.64
N ASN A 238 15.73 -14.41 20.66
CA ASN A 238 15.27 -13.67 21.85
C ASN A 238 13.87 -13.09 21.67
N LYS A 239 13.61 -12.48 20.51
CA LYS A 239 12.36 -11.77 20.16
C LYS A 239 11.63 -12.45 19.03
N THR A 240 10.34 -12.15 18.89
CA THR A 240 9.52 -12.66 17.80
C THR A 240 8.82 -11.54 17.05
N PHE A 241 8.77 -11.62 15.73
CA PHE A 241 8.12 -10.59 14.91
C PHE A 241 7.18 -11.21 13.86
N PRO A 242 5.94 -10.68 13.72
CA PRO A 242 5.01 -11.17 12.72
C PRO A 242 5.46 -10.86 11.28
N VAL A 243 5.23 -11.82 10.38
CA VAL A 243 5.49 -11.70 8.95
C VAL A 243 4.24 -12.06 8.15
N LYS A 244 3.84 -11.20 7.21
CA LYS A 244 2.83 -11.50 6.20
C LYS A 244 3.51 -11.75 4.87
N LEU A 245 3.22 -12.89 4.27
CA LEU A 245 3.62 -13.18 2.89
C LEU A 245 2.56 -12.65 1.93
N GLY A 246 3.01 -12.11 0.80
CA GLY A 246 2.15 -11.76 -0.32
C GLY A 246 1.83 -12.96 -1.19
N ARG A 247 1.58 -12.67 -2.46
CA ARG A 247 1.23 -13.64 -3.50
C ARG A 247 2.12 -13.51 -4.73
N GLY A 248 3.27 -12.86 -4.61
CA GLY A 248 4.28 -12.84 -5.65
C GLY A 248 4.70 -14.26 -6.05
N ASN A 249 5.06 -14.43 -7.33
CA ASN A 249 5.21 -15.74 -7.95
C ASN A 249 6.28 -16.65 -7.34
N GLY A 250 7.23 -16.13 -6.55
CA GLY A 250 8.20 -16.98 -5.85
C GLY A 250 7.73 -17.49 -4.48
N ILE A 251 6.53 -17.10 -4.05
CA ILE A 251 5.87 -17.64 -2.87
C ILE A 251 4.84 -18.66 -3.35
N TYR A 252 5.11 -19.95 -3.16
CA TYR A 252 4.19 -21.04 -3.44
C TYR A 252 4.49 -22.22 -2.52
N ALA A 253 3.57 -23.19 -2.45
CA ALA A 253 3.75 -24.38 -1.61
C ALA A 253 5.05 -25.12 -2.00
N GLY A 254 5.97 -25.26 -1.04
CA GLY A 254 7.27 -25.88 -1.26
C GLY A 254 8.35 -24.97 -1.87
N SER A 255 8.08 -23.67 -2.07
CA SER A 255 9.10 -22.71 -2.53
C SER A 255 10.05 -22.25 -1.43
N ASN A 256 9.70 -22.51 -0.15
CA ASN A 256 10.59 -22.20 0.96
C ASN A 256 11.84 -23.08 0.92
N ASN A 257 12.96 -22.46 0.55
CA ASN A 257 14.28 -23.05 0.54
C ASN A 257 15.26 -22.25 1.42
N LEU A 258 14.73 -21.44 2.34
CA LEU A 258 15.55 -20.62 3.23
C LEU A 258 16.38 -21.52 4.16
N THR A 259 17.67 -21.20 4.25
CA THR A 259 18.59 -21.79 5.23
C THR A 259 18.66 -20.92 6.46
N GLU A 260 18.78 -21.55 7.61
CA GLU A 260 18.91 -20.88 8.90
C GLU A 260 20.40 -20.52 9.20
N PRO A 261 20.74 -19.27 9.58
CA PRO A 261 19.94 -18.03 9.57
C PRO A 261 19.78 -17.39 8.18
N PHE A 262 18.69 -16.63 7.99
CA PHE A 262 18.45 -15.78 6.81
C PHE A 262 18.13 -14.33 7.18
N ASP A 263 18.20 -13.40 6.21
CA ASP A 263 17.68 -12.04 6.37
C ASP A 263 16.29 -11.91 5.74
N ILE A 264 15.44 -11.02 6.25
CA ILE A 264 14.13 -10.71 5.69
C ILE A 264 14.10 -9.24 5.27
N THR A 265 13.59 -8.95 4.08
CA THR A 265 13.31 -7.58 3.61
C THR A 265 11.84 -7.47 3.24
N GLY A 266 11.16 -6.49 3.82
CA GLY A 266 9.73 -6.28 3.63
C GLY A 266 9.31 -4.87 4.01
N ILE A 267 8.02 -4.60 3.83
CA ILE A 267 7.42 -3.31 4.17
C ILE A 267 6.97 -3.39 5.63
N MET A 268 7.36 -2.42 6.45
CA MET A 268 6.82 -2.33 7.81
C MET A 268 5.34 -1.94 7.74
N ASP A 269 4.48 -2.82 8.22
CA ASP A 269 3.04 -2.73 8.09
C ASP A 269 2.33 -2.75 9.44
N GLN A 270 1.15 -2.15 9.48
CA GLN A 270 0.24 -2.21 10.61
C GLN A 270 -1.18 -2.28 10.05
N GLU A 271 -1.90 -3.32 10.44
CA GLU A 271 -3.31 -3.50 10.09
C GLU A 271 -4.05 -4.10 11.28
N SER A 272 -4.06 -3.36 12.39
CA SER A 272 -4.58 -3.79 13.69
C SER A 272 -5.67 -2.85 14.22
N THR A 273 -6.58 -3.38 15.03
CA THR A 273 -7.50 -2.56 15.83
C THR A 273 -6.83 -1.97 17.08
N ASP A 274 -5.70 -2.55 17.50
CA ASP A 274 -4.78 -1.89 18.42
C ASP A 274 -3.89 -0.94 17.61
N LEU A 275 -4.19 0.35 17.68
CA LEU A 275 -3.53 1.39 16.89
C LEU A 275 -2.09 1.67 17.35
N THR A 276 -1.66 1.10 18.48
CA THR A 276 -0.29 1.23 19.00
C THR A 276 0.52 -0.06 18.87
N GLY A 277 -0.05 -1.08 18.24
CA GLY A 277 0.56 -2.40 18.12
C GLY A 277 0.13 -3.14 16.85
N GLY A 278 0.37 -4.45 16.82
CA GLY A 278 0.01 -5.31 15.68
C GLY A 278 0.80 -5.01 14.41
N TYR A 279 2.06 -4.59 14.56
CA TYR A 279 2.96 -4.40 13.43
C TYR A 279 3.43 -5.74 12.86
N ARG A 280 3.77 -5.74 11.57
CA ARG A 280 4.26 -6.91 10.83
C ARG A 280 5.20 -6.49 9.70
N LEU A 281 6.07 -7.39 9.27
CA LEU A 281 6.78 -7.25 8.00
C LEU A 281 5.96 -7.89 6.89
N TYR A 282 5.59 -7.11 5.88
CA TYR A 282 4.90 -7.62 4.70
C TYR A 282 5.92 -7.86 3.57
N VAL A 283 6.14 -9.13 3.24
CA VAL A 283 7.02 -9.56 2.14
C VAL A 283 6.16 -9.93 0.94
N THR A 284 6.18 -9.12 -0.12
CA THR A 284 5.27 -9.28 -1.26
C THR A 284 5.67 -10.39 -2.22
N ASN A 285 6.97 -10.72 -2.31
CA ASN A 285 7.50 -11.76 -3.18
C ASN A 285 8.81 -12.34 -2.63
N TYR A 286 9.26 -13.46 -3.18
CA TYR A 286 10.50 -14.14 -2.82
C TYR A 286 11.27 -14.56 -4.08
N ASP A 287 12.58 -14.38 -4.13
CA ASP A 287 13.41 -14.74 -5.29
C ASP A 287 13.92 -16.20 -5.27
N GLY A 288 13.76 -16.90 -4.14
CA GLY A 288 14.25 -18.27 -4.00
C GLY A 288 15.75 -18.40 -3.77
N ASN A 289 16.46 -17.33 -3.37
CA ASN A 289 17.93 -17.38 -3.21
C ASN A 289 18.41 -18.22 -2.01
N GLY A 290 17.52 -18.58 -1.08
CA GLY A 290 17.81 -19.42 0.09
C GLY A 290 18.49 -18.72 1.27
N SER A 291 18.91 -17.46 1.14
CA SER A 291 19.61 -16.70 2.18
C SER A 291 18.92 -15.41 2.61
N VAL A 292 18.05 -14.85 1.77
CA VAL A 292 17.30 -13.63 2.06
C VAL A 292 15.88 -13.74 1.52
N LEU A 293 14.90 -13.66 2.42
CA LEU A 293 13.49 -13.54 2.10
C LEU A 293 13.19 -12.12 1.64
N ALA A 294 13.23 -11.90 0.33
CA ALA A 294 12.96 -10.63 -0.29
C ALA A 294 12.58 -10.81 -1.78
N CYS A 295 12.01 -9.76 -2.36
CA CYS A 295 12.00 -9.55 -3.80
C CYS A 295 13.33 -8.89 -4.21
N ARG A 296 14.45 -9.64 -4.27
CA ARG A 296 15.75 -9.04 -4.65
C ARG A 296 15.83 -8.70 -6.14
N GLU A 297 15.14 -9.48 -6.97
CA GLU A 297 15.07 -9.25 -8.40
C GLU A 297 13.87 -8.36 -8.70
N HIS A 298 14.13 -7.10 -9.07
CA HIS A 298 13.20 -6.34 -9.90
C HIS A 298 13.01 -7.10 -11.20
N ARG A 299 12.11 -8.08 -11.26
CA ARG A 299 11.59 -8.52 -12.54
C ARG A 299 10.70 -7.41 -13.05
N LEU A 300 11.31 -6.40 -13.70
CA LEU A 300 10.64 -5.73 -14.79
C LEU A 300 10.17 -6.85 -15.71
N ALA A 301 8.86 -6.91 -15.94
CA ALA A 301 8.24 -7.93 -16.76
C ALA A 301 9.07 -8.23 -18.03
N ASP A 302 9.56 -9.47 -18.13
CA ASP A 302 9.92 -10.17 -19.36
C ASP A 302 10.78 -9.43 -20.42
N LYS A 303 11.97 -8.93 -20.07
CA LYS A 303 13.07 -8.83 -21.06
C LYS A 303 14.17 -9.84 -20.75
N PRO A 304 14.13 -11.05 -21.35
CA PRO A 304 15.25 -11.98 -21.29
C PRO A 304 16.57 -11.30 -21.69
N GLY A 305 17.52 -11.23 -20.75
CA GLY A 305 18.85 -10.65 -20.97
C GLY A 305 19.15 -9.32 -20.26
N ASP A 306 18.16 -8.67 -19.64
CA ASP A 306 18.33 -7.46 -18.82
C ASP A 306 18.65 -7.90 -17.37
N ILE A 307 19.94 -7.99 -17.05
CA ILE A 307 20.48 -8.55 -15.81
C ILE A 307 20.73 -7.45 -14.77
N ASN A 308 20.97 -6.21 -15.21
CA ASN A 308 21.19 -5.06 -14.34
C ASN A 308 19.88 -4.30 -14.01
N LEU A 309 18.77 -4.70 -14.65
CA LEU A 309 17.40 -4.26 -14.36
C LEU A 309 17.16 -2.78 -14.69
N ASN A 310 17.90 -2.23 -15.66
CA ASN A 310 17.77 -0.83 -16.10
C ASN A 310 16.72 -0.64 -17.22
N GLY A 311 16.09 -1.71 -17.70
CA GLY A 311 15.08 -1.69 -18.76
C GLY A 311 15.66 -1.82 -20.18
N ALA A 312 16.97 -1.91 -20.33
CA ALA A 312 17.71 -2.15 -21.57
C ALA A 312 18.44 -3.51 -21.51
N VAL A 313 18.62 -4.15 -22.67
CA VAL A 313 19.52 -5.30 -22.80
C VAL A 313 20.76 -4.80 -23.51
N ASP A 314 21.82 -4.53 -22.76
CA ASP A 314 23.05 -3.91 -23.22
C ASP A 314 24.32 -4.53 -22.59
N PHE A 315 25.46 -3.84 -22.76
CA PHE A 315 26.74 -4.36 -22.29
C PHE A 315 26.90 -4.28 -20.77
N ASP A 316 26.11 -3.46 -20.08
CA ASP A 316 26.15 -3.37 -18.64
C ASP A 316 25.51 -4.64 -18.01
N ASP A 317 24.56 -5.28 -18.69
CA ASP A 317 24.03 -6.60 -18.31
C ASP A 317 25.09 -7.71 -18.43
N PHE A 318 25.86 -7.67 -19.52
CA PHE A 318 26.94 -8.62 -19.73
C PHE A 318 28.07 -8.43 -18.71
N ALA A 319 28.40 -7.17 -18.38
CA ALA A 319 29.37 -6.86 -17.34
C ALA A 319 28.91 -7.39 -15.98
N LYS A 320 27.61 -7.28 -15.68
CA LYS A 320 27.04 -7.81 -14.45
C LYS A 320 27.08 -9.34 -14.38
N LEU A 321 26.72 -10.01 -15.47
CA LEU A 321 26.84 -11.47 -15.59
C LEU A 321 28.30 -11.95 -15.44
N ALA A 322 29.25 -11.23 -16.04
CA ALA A 322 30.67 -11.57 -15.98
C ALA A 322 31.26 -11.36 -14.57
N GLU A 323 30.80 -10.34 -13.84
CA GLU A 323 31.18 -10.11 -12.44
C GLU A 323 30.79 -11.29 -11.54
N ASP A 324 29.61 -11.88 -11.78
CA ASP A 324 29.12 -13.02 -11.00
C ASP A 324 29.76 -14.36 -11.42
N TRP A 325 30.24 -14.49 -12.65
CA TRP A 325 31.00 -15.66 -13.13
C TRP A 325 32.47 -15.68 -12.70
N LEU A 326 33.02 -14.53 -12.29
CA LEU A 326 34.42 -14.37 -11.90
C LEU A 326 34.63 -14.40 -10.37
N LYS A 327 33.56 -14.69 -9.60
CA LYS A 327 33.61 -15.06 -8.18
C LYS A 327 33.60 -16.58 -8.02
#